data_AF-A0A7C6P7T0-F1
#
_entry.id   AF-A0A7C6P7T0-F1
#
_cell.length_a   1.000
_cell.length_b   1.000
_cell.length_c   1.000
_cell.angle_alpha   90.00
_cell.angle_beta   90.00
_cell.angle_gamma   90.00
#
_symmetry.space_group_name_H-M   'P 1'
#
loop_
_entity.id
_entity.type
_entity.pdbx_description
1 polymer ?
#
loop_
_entity_poly.entity_id
_entity_poly.type
_entity_poly.pdbx_seq_one_letter_code
_entity_poly.pdbx_strand_id
1 'polypeptide(L)'
;MKLFYRNQRNNKKDIILLENRGFTLIELPMGICIIGIIILSLYFMFNYSVKVTQIGEEKEEILLNGRYAIEYIKKEIRQSEEIISTSKFGGFNEKFKENFGFVLKINKDNESKYVSYYFKNGSIYRIVSTNTNTKYPYVGSFQGHNKIVENIISIEGSKANFQNDKIVLNLLMGGKWNKNIELKTEVFMRCPTDY
;
A
#
# COMPACT_ATOMS: atom_id res chain seq x y z
N MET A 1 56.50 -45.60 52.43
CA MET A 1 56.83 -47.03 52.25
C MET A 1 55.55 -47.85 52.35
N LYS A 2 55.27 -48.69 51.33
CA LYS A 2 54.19 -49.70 51.16
C LYS A 2 52.73 -49.18 51.20
N LEU A 3 52.06 -48.93 50.08
CA LEU A 3 51.54 -49.76 48.97
C LEU A 3 50.33 -50.67 49.30
N PHE A 4 49.22 -50.26 48.67
CA PHE A 4 48.12 -51.01 48.06
C PHE A 4 47.09 -51.75 48.93
N TYR A 5 45.86 -51.21 48.91
CA TYR A 5 44.62 -51.97 48.96
C TYR A 5 43.92 -51.87 47.59
N ARG A 6 43.64 -53.01 46.97
CA ARG A 6 42.72 -53.14 45.83
C ARG A 6 41.91 -54.41 46.06
N ASN A 7 40.61 -54.27 46.28
CA ASN A 7 39.68 -55.40 46.22
C ASN A 7 38.49 -55.01 45.33
N GLN A 8 38.20 -55.85 44.35
CA GLN A 8 37.15 -55.65 43.35
C GLN A 8 36.02 -56.66 43.58
N ARG A 9 34.82 -56.24 43.15
CA ARG A 9 33.63 -57.04 42.80
C ARG A 9 32.78 -57.60 43.93
N ASN A 10 31.65 -56.91 44.15
CA ASN A 10 30.36 -57.58 44.17
C ASN A 10 29.43 -56.88 43.17
N ASN A 11 29.14 -57.58 42.07
CA ASN A 11 28.15 -57.19 41.07
C ASN A 11 26.75 -57.21 41.71
N LYS A 12 26.28 -56.07 42.21
CA LYS A 12 24.83 -55.81 42.21
C LYS A 12 24.48 -55.30 40.82
N LYS A 13 24.00 -56.21 39.97
CA LYS A 13 23.15 -55.79 38.86
C LYS A 13 21.83 -55.36 39.50
N ASP A 14 21.71 -54.07 39.80
CA ASP A 14 20.40 -53.46 39.99
C ASP A 14 19.68 -53.56 38.64
N ILE A 15 19.00 -54.68 38.42
CA ILE A 15 17.99 -54.77 37.37
C ILE A 15 16.90 -53.83 37.84
N ILE A 16 16.95 -52.60 37.33
CA ILE A 16 15.83 -51.67 37.36
C ILE A 16 14.73 -52.38 36.57
N LEU A 17 13.90 -53.16 37.28
CA LEU A 17 12.62 -53.63 36.78
C LEU A 17 11.81 -52.35 36.53
N LEU A 18 11.89 -51.83 35.31
CA LEU A 18 10.92 -50.88 34.79
C LEU A 18 9.58 -51.61 34.87
N GLU A 19 8.83 -51.29 35.92
CA GLU A 19 7.47 -51.72 36.11
C GLU A 19 6.69 -51.24 34.88
N ASN A 20 6.40 -52.15 33.94
CA ASN A 20 5.63 -51.86 32.74
C ASN A 20 4.18 -51.59 33.16
N ARG A 21 3.91 -50.38 33.64
CA ARG A 21 2.57 -49.86 33.85
C ARG A 21 1.97 -49.56 32.48
N GLY A 22 1.15 -50.49 31.98
CA GLY A 22 0.38 -50.28 30.77
C GLY A 22 -0.64 -49.15 30.96
N PHE A 23 -1.01 -48.48 29.88
CA PHE A 23 -2.09 -47.49 29.91
C PHE A 23 -3.43 -48.16 30.21
N THR A 24 -4.23 -47.53 31.06
CA THR A 24 -5.61 -47.97 31.25
C THR A 24 -6.43 -47.63 30.01
N LEU A 25 -7.43 -48.46 29.70
CA LEU A 25 -8.28 -48.30 28.52
C LEU A 25 -9.03 -46.95 28.50
N ILE A 26 -9.15 -46.29 29.66
CA ILE A 26 -9.80 -44.98 29.82
C ILE A 26 -8.85 -43.79 29.68
N GLU A 27 -7.57 -43.93 30.01
CA GLU A 27 -6.56 -42.87 29.82
C GLU A 27 -6.32 -42.59 28.33
N LEU A 28 -6.37 -43.63 27.49
CA LEU A 28 -6.15 -43.52 26.06
C LEU A 28 -7.17 -42.59 25.35
N PRO A 29 -8.51 -42.80 25.46
CA PRO A 29 -9.48 -41.89 24.86
C PRO A 29 -9.43 -40.50 25.51
N MET A 30 -9.14 -40.39 26.82
CA MET A 30 -9.01 -39.10 27.50
C MET A 30 -7.82 -38.28 26.94
N GLY A 31 -6.68 -38.93 26.71
CA GLY A 31 -5.51 -38.32 26.07
C GLY A 31 -5.77 -37.86 24.64
N ILE A 32 -6.48 -38.67 23.85
CA ILE A 32 -6.88 -38.29 22.48
C ILE A 32 -7.79 -37.05 22.49
N CYS A 33 -8.77 -37.00 23.41
CA CYS A 33 -9.65 -35.83 23.55
C CYS A 33 -8.85 -34.56 23.88
N ILE A 34 -7.92 -34.64 24.84
CA ILE A 34 -7.10 -33.49 25.25
C ILE A 34 -6.22 -33.02 24.07
N ILE A 35 -5.54 -33.94 23.40
CA ILE A 35 -4.71 -33.62 22.23
C ILE A 35 -5.56 -33.02 21.11
N GLY A 36 -6.76 -33.56 20.87
CA GLY A 36 -7.70 -33.03 19.88
C GLY A 36 -8.11 -31.58 20.16
N ILE A 37 -8.44 -31.26 21.42
CA ILE A 37 -8.76 -29.89 21.85
C ILE A 37 -7.57 -28.95 21.60
N ILE A 38 -6.35 -29.39 21.95
CA ILE A 38 -5.14 -28.61 21.74
C ILE A 38 -4.91 -28.35 20.25
N ILE A 39 -4.90 -29.41 19.42
CA ILE A 39 -4.69 -29.29 17.97
C ILE A 39 -5.74 -28.37 17.33
N LEU A 40 -7.01 -28.51 17.72
CA LEU A 40 -8.08 -27.69 17.20
C LEU A 40 -7.92 -26.21 17.58
N SER A 41 -7.55 -25.94 18.83
CA SER A 41 -7.29 -24.57 19.29
C SER A 41 -6.14 -23.92 18.53
N LEU A 42 -5.05 -24.67 18.28
CA LEU A 42 -3.91 -24.21 17.49
C LEU A 42 -4.30 -23.95 16.03
N TYR A 43 -5.12 -24.82 15.43
CA TYR A 43 -5.63 -24.63 14.08
C TYR A 43 -6.46 -23.35 13.94
N PHE A 44 -7.36 -23.09 14.90
CA PHE A 44 -8.13 -21.83 14.90
C PHE A 44 -7.24 -20.60 15.09
N MET A 45 -6.30 -20.65 16.04
CA MET A 45 -5.37 -19.56 16.28
C MET A 45 -4.51 -19.26 15.05
N PHE A 46 -4.03 -20.29 14.37
CA PHE A 46 -3.25 -20.15 13.14
C PHE A 46 -4.06 -19.47 12.03
N ASN A 47 -5.28 -19.97 11.75
CA ASN A 47 -6.13 -19.37 10.71
C ASN A 47 -6.53 -17.93 11.04
N TYR A 48 -6.79 -17.64 12.30
CA TYR A 48 -7.06 -16.28 12.76
C TYR A 48 -5.85 -15.38 12.51
N SER A 49 -4.64 -15.85 12.87
CA SER A 49 -3.40 -15.10 12.67
C SER A 49 -3.17 -14.79 11.19
N VAL A 50 -3.32 -15.78 10.30
CA VAL A 50 -3.19 -15.59 8.85
C VAL A 50 -4.17 -14.52 8.34
N LYS A 51 -5.44 -14.57 8.77
CA LYS A 51 -6.44 -13.57 8.38
C LYS A 51 -6.11 -12.17 8.87
N VAL A 52 -5.68 -12.04 10.13
CA VAL A 52 -5.30 -10.75 10.70
C VAL A 52 -4.08 -10.17 9.97
N THR A 53 -3.09 -11.00 9.63
CA THR A 53 -1.95 -10.57 8.84
C THR A 53 -2.37 -10.05 7.47
N GLN A 54 -3.23 -10.78 6.75
CA GLN A 54 -3.73 -10.34 5.43
C GLN A 54 -4.48 -9.00 5.47
N ILE A 55 -5.30 -8.80 6.51
CA ILE A 55 -6.00 -7.52 6.73
C ILE A 55 -4.99 -6.41 7.03
N GLY A 56 -3.95 -6.71 7.82
CA GLY A 56 -2.88 -5.77 8.14
C GLY A 56 -2.08 -5.34 6.91
N GLU A 57 -1.62 -6.31 6.11
CA GLU A 57 -0.85 -6.10 4.89
C GLU A 57 -1.62 -5.25 3.87
N GLU A 58 -2.90 -5.58 3.63
CA GLU A 58 -3.72 -4.80 2.70
C GLU A 58 -3.91 -3.35 3.18
N LYS A 59 -4.14 -3.15 4.47
CA LYS A 59 -4.29 -1.81 5.04
C LYS A 59 -3.01 -0.99 4.89
N GLU A 60 -1.85 -1.61 5.12
CA GLU A 60 -0.56 -0.97 4.96
C GLU A 60 -0.27 -0.62 3.50
N GLU A 61 -0.57 -1.53 2.57
CA GLU A 61 -0.45 -1.30 1.13
C GLU A 61 -1.31 -0.10 0.69
N ILE A 62 -2.59 -0.08 1.09
CA ILE A 62 -3.51 1.02 0.78
C ILE A 62 -2.97 2.36 1.28
N LEU A 63 -2.50 2.41 2.53
CA LEU A 63 -1.97 3.62 3.15
C LEU A 63 -0.69 4.09 2.44
N LEU A 64 0.22 3.16 2.15
CA LEU A 64 1.49 3.45 1.48
C LEU A 64 1.24 3.98 0.06
N ASN A 65 0.39 3.31 -0.71
CA ASN A 65 0.01 3.67 -2.07
C ASN A 65 -0.64 5.06 -2.12
N GLY A 66 -1.63 5.31 -1.26
CA GLY A 66 -2.30 6.61 -1.21
C GLY A 66 -1.36 7.75 -0.78
N ARG A 67 -0.48 7.50 0.20
CA ARG A 67 0.54 8.48 0.63
C ARG A 67 1.54 8.76 -0.48
N TYR A 68 2.00 7.71 -1.18
CA TYR A 68 2.90 7.84 -2.32
C TYR A 68 2.27 8.69 -3.40
N ALA A 69 1.02 8.42 -3.80
CA ALA A 69 0.32 9.19 -4.82
C ALA A 69 0.20 10.68 -4.46
N ILE A 70 -0.19 10.98 -3.22
CA ILE A 70 -0.30 12.37 -2.73
C ILE A 70 1.06 13.06 -2.77
N GLU A 71 2.11 12.45 -2.19
CA GLU A 71 3.42 13.09 -2.13
C GLU A 71 4.08 13.20 -3.51
N TYR A 72 3.82 12.25 -4.42
CA TYR A 72 4.27 12.32 -5.80
C TYR A 72 3.66 13.53 -6.52
N ILE A 73 2.32 13.66 -6.52
CA ILE A 73 1.62 14.76 -7.18
C ILE A 73 2.02 16.10 -6.53
N LYS A 74 2.07 16.16 -5.20
CA LYS A 74 2.48 17.35 -4.44
C LYS A 74 3.90 17.79 -4.74
N LYS A 75 4.82 16.84 -4.95
CA LYS A 75 6.20 17.16 -5.38
C LYS A 75 6.19 17.84 -6.74
N GLU A 76 5.43 17.33 -7.70
CA GLU A 76 5.33 17.97 -9.02
C GLU A 76 4.64 19.32 -8.98
N ILE A 77 3.57 19.49 -8.19
CA ILE A 77 2.93 20.80 -7.97
C ILE A 77 3.98 21.81 -7.47
N ARG A 78 4.80 21.42 -6.49
CA ARG A 78 5.85 22.29 -5.93
C ARG A 78 6.98 22.61 -6.90
N GLN A 79 7.25 21.73 -7.86
CA GLN A 79 8.30 21.89 -8.87
C GLN A 79 7.78 22.59 -10.13
N SER A 80 6.47 22.79 -10.24
CA SER A 80 5.87 23.49 -11.38
C SER A 80 6.19 24.97 -11.36
N GLU A 81 6.48 25.50 -12.54
CA GLU A 81 6.71 26.93 -12.74
C GLU A 81 5.40 27.69 -12.98
N GLU A 82 4.36 26.98 -13.42
CA GLU A 82 3.04 27.54 -13.66
C GLU A 82 1.98 26.43 -13.53
N ILE A 83 0.82 26.77 -12.96
CA ILE A 83 -0.33 25.86 -12.84
C ILE A 83 -1.48 26.41 -13.68
N ILE A 84 -1.93 25.62 -14.65
CA ILE A 84 -2.89 26.04 -15.66
C ILE A 84 -4.17 25.24 -15.50
N SER A 85 -5.33 25.88 -15.59
CA SER A 85 -6.62 25.19 -15.61
C SER A 85 -6.77 24.30 -16.84
N THR A 86 -7.35 23.12 -16.67
CA THR A 86 -7.64 22.22 -17.81
C THR A 86 -8.63 22.83 -18.81
N SER A 87 -9.41 23.84 -18.40
CA SER A 87 -10.33 24.58 -19.29
C SER A 87 -9.62 25.33 -20.42
N LYS A 88 -8.34 25.70 -20.25
CA LYS A 88 -7.53 26.38 -21.29
C LYS A 88 -7.15 25.45 -22.44
N PHE A 89 -7.29 24.13 -22.24
CA PHE A 89 -6.96 23.10 -23.21
C PHE A 89 -8.26 22.56 -23.83
N GLY A 90 -8.57 22.98 -25.06
CA GLY A 90 -9.76 22.55 -25.77
C GLY A 90 -9.89 21.02 -25.85
N GLY A 91 -11.03 20.47 -25.43
CA GLY A 91 -11.31 19.03 -25.43
C GLY A 91 -10.62 18.21 -24.31
N PHE A 92 -9.89 18.85 -23.39
CA PHE A 92 -9.18 18.13 -22.32
C PHE A 92 -10.12 17.40 -21.36
N ASN A 93 -11.14 18.10 -20.85
CA ASN A 93 -12.12 17.52 -19.92
C ASN A 93 -13.01 16.46 -20.60
N GLU A 94 -13.14 16.46 -21.92
CA GLU A 94 -13.89 15.45 -22.66
C GLU A 94 -13.06 14.16 -22.82
N LYS A 95 -11.78 14.31 -23.18
CA LYS A 95 -10.85 13.19 -23.35
C LYS A 95 -10.48 12.54 -22.02
N PHE A 96 -10.27 13.35 -20.98
CA PHE A 96 -9.90 12.93 -19.63
C PHE A 96 -10.98 13.35 -18.64
N LYS A 97 -12.11 12.63 -18.61
CA LYS A 97 -13.29 13.02 -17.82
C LYS A 97 -13.02 13.19 -16.33
N GLU A 98 -12.35 12.21 -15.72
CA GLU A 98 -12.02 12.21 -14.30
C GLU A 98 -10.59 12.71 -14.09
N ASN A 99 -10.35 13.99 -14.38
CA ASN A 99 -9.06 14.64 -14.17
C ASN A 99 -9.07 15.51 -12.90
N PHE A 100 -7.88 15.94 -12.48
CA PHE A 100 -7.69 16.73 -11.24
C PHE A 100 -7.95 18.25 -11.40
N GLY A 101 -8.29 18.71 -12.62
CA GLY A 101 -8.65 20.09 -12.92
C GLY A 101 -7.48 21.03 -13.18
N PHE A 102 -6.24 20.52 -13.24
CA PHE A 102 -5.05 21.32 -13.51
C PHE A 102 -4.03 20.62 -14.42
N VAL A 103 -3.18 21.44 -15.03
CA VAL A 103 -1.99 21.06 -15.80
C VAL A 103 -0.80 21.82 -15.22
N LEU A 104 0.27 21.10 -14.92
CA LEU A 104 1.52 21.64 -14.39
C LEU A 104 2.49 21.91 -15.53
N LYS A 105 3.02 23.12 -15.63
CA LYS A 105 4.08 23.46 -16.56
C LYS A 105 5.43 23.42 -15.84
N ILE A 106 6.39 22.71 -16.43
CA ILE A 106 7.76 22.55 -15.94
C ILE A 106 8.69 22.86 -17.11
N ASN A 107 9.51 23.90 -17.02
CA ASN A 107 10.47 24.18 -18.09
C ASN A 107 11.75 23.38 -17.87
N LYS A 108 12.29 22.83 -18.97
CA LYS A 108 13.55 22.10 -18.95
C LYS A 108 14.31 22.35 -20.25
N ASP A 109 15.51 22.91 -20.15
CA ASP A 109 16.49 23.01 -21.23
C ASP A 109 15.90 23.52 -22.58
N ASN A 110 15.07 24.56 -22.51
CA ASN A 110 14.32 25.22 -23.62
C ASN A 110 13.00 24.56 -24.07
N GLU A 111 12.53 23.51 -23.42
CA GLU A 111 11.20 22.92 -23.66
C GLU A 111 10.29 23.07 -22.45
N SER A 112 9.01 23.35 -22.68
CA SER A 112 7.98 23.31 -21.64
C SER A 112 7.32 21.94 -21.61
N LYS A 113 7.37 21.27 -20.46
CA LYS A 113 6.63 20.04 -20.20
C LYS A 113 5.34 20.36 -19.48
N TYR A 114 4.23 19.81 -19.99
CA TYR A 114 2.89 19.95 -19.44
C TYR A 114 2.47 18.61 -18.87
N VAL A 115 2.23 18.55 -17.57
CA VAL A 115 1.92 17.32 -16.84
C VAL A 115 0.53 17.42 -16.24
N SER A 116 -0.25 16.35 -16.36
CA SER A 116 -1.55 16.27 -15.72
C SER A 116 -1.86 14.84 -15.30
N TYR A 117 -2.94 14.70 -14.56
CA TYR A 117 -3.35 13.46 -13.93
C TYR A 117 -4.83 13.20 -14.21
N TYR A 118 -5.16 11.93 -14.36
CA TYR A 118 -6.55 11.49 -14.45
C TYR A 118 -6.72 10.11 -13.85
N PHE A 119 -7.92 9.85 -13.34
CA PHE A 119 -8.33 8.55 -12.85
C PHE A 119 -9.02 7.76 -13.95
N LYS A 120 -8.69 6.47 -14.03
CA LYS A 120 -9.34 5.51 -14.93
C LYS A 120 -9.15 4.10 -14.39
N ASN A 121 -10.20 3.29 -14.43
CA ASN A 121 -10.14 1.86 -14.11
C ASN A 121 -9.44 1.55 -12.77
N GLY A 122 -9.75 2.32 -11.72
CA GLY A 122 -9.21 2.10 -10.38
C GLY A 122 -7.76 2.55 -10.18
N SER A 123 -7.19 3.30 -11.13
CA SER A 123 -5.81 3.77 -11.09
C SER A 123 -5.69 5.24 -11.46
N ILE A 124 -4.69 5.93 -10.90
CA ILE A 124 -4.28 7.27 -11.37
C ILE A 124 -3.19 7.12 -12.42
N TYR A 125 -3.38 7.81 -13.53
CA TYR A 125 -2.42 7.92 -14.61
C TYR A 125 -1.87 9.34 -14.71
N ARG A 126 -0.56 9.42 -14.98
CA ARG A 126 0.13 10.65 -15.31
C ARG A 126 0.36 10.73 -16.82
N ILE A 127 -0.04 11.85 -17.41
CA ILE A 127 0.15 12.19 -18.82
C ILE A 127 1.07 13.40 -18.96
N VAL A 128 1.80 13.44 -20.08
CA VAL A 128 2.75 14.50 -20.41
C VAL A 128 2.55 14.95 -21.84
N SER A 129 2.68 16.24 -22.07
CA SER A 129 2.96 16.80 -23.39
C SER A 129 4.21 17.67 -23.32
N THR A 130 5.03 17.64 -24.36
CA THR A 130 6.19 18.52 -24.51
C THR A 130 5.91 19.51 -25.63
N ASN A 131 6.19 20.78 -25.38
CA ASN A 131 6.03 21.81 -26.38
C ASN A 131 7.21 22.79 -26.33
N THR A 132 7.70 23.18 -27.51
CA THR A 132 8.75 24.19 -27.69
C THR A 132 8.17 25.55 -28.06
N ASN A 133 6.87 25.62 -28.33
CA ASN A 133 6.18 26.84 -28.74
C ASN A 133 5.56 27.58 -27.55
N THR A 134 5.28 28.87 -27.72
CA THR A 134 4.67 29.75 -26.69
C THR A 134 3.19 29.45 -26.44
N LYS A 135 2.54 28.67 -27.31
CA LYS A 135 1.13 28.28 -27.20
C LYS A 135 0.96 26.99 -26.40
N TYR A 136 -0.22 26.82 -25.80
CA TYR A 136 -0.55 25.58 -25.11
C TYR A 136 -0.61 24.37 -26.06
N PRO A 137 -0.13 23.19 -25.61
CA PRO A 137 -0.20 21.97 -26.39
C PRO A 137 -1.64 21.56 -26.71
N TYR A 138 -1.82 20.97 -27.89
CA TYR A 138 -3.07 20.34 -28.28
C TYR A 138 -3.35 19.11 -27.41
N VAL A 139 -4.62 18.86 -27.03
CA VAL A 139 -5.02 17.74 -26.16
C VAL A 139 -4.58 16.35 -26.69
N GLY A 140 -4.47 16.20 -28.01
CA GLY A 140 -3.97 14.98 -28.66
C GLY A 140 -2.49 14.68 -28.38
N SER A 141 -1.69 15.70 -28.06
CA SER A 141 -0.27 15.57 -27.76
C SER A 141 0.04 15.06 -26.36
N PHE A 142 -0.94 15.06 -25.44
CA PHE A 142 -0.78 14.44 -24.13
C PHE A 142 -0.70 12.92 -24.30
N GLN A 143 0.47 12.39 -23.99
CA GLN A 143 0.87 10.99 -24.12
C GLN A 143 1.53 10.51 -22.83
N GLY A 144 1.85 9.22 -22.77
CA GLY A 144 2.32 8.56 -21.56
C GLY A 144 1.16 8.21 -20.65
N HIS A 145 0.97 6.93 -20.39
CA HIS A 145 -0.05 6.43 -19.46
C HIS A 145 0.67 5.80 -18.28
N ASN A 146 1.50 6.61 -17.61
CA ASN A 146 2.28 6.13 -16.49
C ASN A 146 1.33 5.95 -15.31
N LYS A 147 1.09 4.68 -14.96
CA LYS A 147 0.28 4.35 -13.80
C LYS A 147 1.06 4.72 -12.54
N ILE A 148 0.50 5.61 -11.73
CA ILE A 148 1.12 6.10 -10.49
C ILE A 148 0.76 5.18 -9.33
N VAL A 149 -0.50 4.78 -9.24
CA VAL A 149 -1.04 4.03 -8.12
C VAL A 149 -2.31 3.27 -8.53
N GLU A 150 -2.59 2.19 -7.80
CA GLU A 150 -3.74 1.30 -7.96
C GLU A 150 -4.65 1.31 -6.72
N ASN A 151 -5.75 0.56 -6.77
CA ASN A 151 -6.70 0.39 -5.67
C ASN A 151 -7.39 1.69 -5.24
N ILE A 152 -7.63 2.59 -6.20
CA ILE A 152 -8.43 3.80 -5.99
C ILE A 152 -9.88 3.51 -6.40
N ILE A 153 -10.81 3.91 -5.55
CA ILE A 153 -12.26 3.84 -5.84
C ILE A 153 -12.71 5.12 -6.51
N SER A 154 -12.27 6.28 -6.00
CA SER A 154 -12.71 7.58 -6.47
C SER A 154 -11.67 8.66 -6.18
N ILE A 155 -11.64 9.67 -7.05
CA ILE A 155 -10.91 10.93 -6.82
C ILE A 155 -11.86 12.12 -6.58
N GLU A 156 -13.15 11.84 -6.33
CA GLU A 156 -14.18 12.86 -6.17
C GLU A 156 -13.82 13.87 -5.06
N GLY A 157 -13.99 15.16 -5.36
CA GLY A 157 -13.55 16.25 -4.51
C GLY A 157 -12.11 16.68 -4.73
N SER A 158 -11.30 15.94 -5.50
CA SER A 158 -10.02 16.43 -6.02
C SER A 158 -10.25 17.52 -7.05
N LYS A 159 -9.76 18.74 -6.78
CA LYS A 159 -9.92 19.88 -7.69
C LYS A 159 -8.90 20.98 -7.41
N ALA A 160 -8.52 21.69 -8.47
CA ALA A 160 -7.88 22.99 -8.34
C ALA A 160 -8.92 24.09 -8.09
N ASN A 161 -8.68 24.90 -7.06
CA ASN A 161 -9.40 26.13 -6.78
C ASN A 161 -8.43 27.31 -6.96
N PHE A 162 -8.43 27.85 -8.17
CA PHE A 162 -7.57 28.97 -8.56
C PHE A 162 -7.91 30.29 -7.87
N GLN A 163 -9.15 30.48 -7.40
CA GLN A 163 -9.53 31.71 -6.67
C GLN A 163 -8.88 31.78 -5.28
N ASN A 164 -8.56 30.63 -4.70
CA ASN A 164 -8.00 30.51 -3.35
C ASN A 164 -6.56 30.00 -3.35
N ASP A 165 -5.90 29.93 -4.52
CA ASP A 165 -4.55 29.37 -4.67
C ASP A 165 -4.36 28.00 -4.03
N LYS A 166 -5.36 27.12 -4.15
CA LYS A 166 -5.38 25.79 -3.50
C LYS A 166 -5.72 24.67 -4.46
N ILE A 167 -4.98 23.58 -4.36
CA ILE A 167 -5.34 22.29 -4.97
C ILE A 167 -5.73 21.33 -3.84
N VAL A 168 -6.94 20.79 -3.92
CA VAL A 168 -7.40 19.73 -3.03
C VAL A 168 -7.15 18.40 -3.73
N LEU A 169 -6.46 17.49 -3.06
CA LEU A 169 -6.31 16.11 -3.48
C LEU A 169 -7.12 15.25 -2.51
N ASN A 170 -8.14 14.57 -3.01
CA ASN A 170 -8.96 13.64 -2.25
C ASN A 170 -8.99 12.28 -2.93
N LEU A 171 -8.41 11.27 -2.27
CA LEU A 171 -8.30 9.92 -2.77
C LEU A 171 -9.10 8.98 -1.87
N LEU A 172 -10.13 8.35 -2.41
CA LEU A 172 -10.83 7.25 -1.75
C LEU A 172 -10.19 5.93 -2.17
N MET A 173 -9.44 5.31 -1.26
CA MET A 173 -8.76 4.05 -1.50
C MET A 173 -9.64 2.86 -1.08
N GLY A 174 -9.55 1.75 -1.80
CA GLY A 174 -10.33 0.54 -1.57
C GLY A 174 -9.48 -0.69 -1.29
N GLY A 175 -10.00 -1.59 -0.46
CA GLY A 175 -9.46 -2.92 -0.22
C GLY A 175 -10.56 -3.98 -0.33
N LYS A 176 -10.15 -5.23 -0.47
CA LYS A 176 -11.01 -6.41 -0.42
C LYS A 176 -11.50 -6.72 1.00
N TRP A 177 -10.66 -6.54 2.01
CA TRP A 177 -10.98 -6.91 3.40
C TRP A 177 -11.17 -5.71 4.31
N ASN A 178 -10.44 -4.63 4.04
CA ASN A 178 -10.52 -3.38 4.79
C ASN A 178 -11.65 -2.47 4.30
N LYS A 179 -12.15 -1.63 5.20
CA LYS A 179 -13.01 -0.50 4.82
C LYS A 179 -12.22 0.49 3.96
N ASN A 180 -12.94 1.19 3.10
CA ASN A 180 -12.36 2.26 2.29
C ASN A 180 -11.70 3.32 3.18
N ILE A 181 -10.56 3.83 2.73
CA ILE A 181 -9.77 4.83 3.44
C ILE A 181 -9.74 6.09 2.59
N GLU A 182 -10.25 7.19 3.15
CA GLU A 182 -10.18 8.50 2.51
C GLU A 182 -8.88 9.21 2.93
N LEU A 183 -8.11 9.66 1.94
CA LEU A 183 -6.88 10.43 2.12
C LEU A 183 -7.05 11.78 1.45
N LYS A 184 -7.15 12.83 2.27
CA LYS A 184 -7.38 14.20 1.82
C LYS A 184 -6.21 15.10 2.20
N THR A 185 -5.76 15.92 1.26
CA THR A 185 -4.77 16.97 1.54
C THR A 185 -5.04 18.22 0.71
N GLU A 186 -4.52 19.34 1.18
CA GLU A 186 -4.54 20.62 0.48
C GLU A 186 -3.10 21.06 0.19
N VAL A 187 -2.87 21.52 -1.04
CA VAL A 187 -1.58 22.05 -1.48
C VAL A 187 -1.80 23.46 -2.00
N PHE A 188 -1.07 24.42 -1.42
CA PHE A 188 -1.11 25.81 -1.91
C PHE A 188 -0.31 25.94 -3.21
N MET A 189 -0.89 26.67 -4.17
CA MET A 189 -0.23 27.11 -5.39
C MET A 189 0.73 28.24 -5.04
N ARG A 190 2.01 28.09 -5.37
CA ARG A 190 3.08 29.05 -5.04
C ARG A 190 3.72 29.68 -6.27
N CYS A 191 3.27 29.26 -7.44
CA CYS A 191 3.73 29.70 -8.74
C CYS A 191 2.56 30.41 -9.46
N PRO A 192 2.84 31.17 -10.53
CA PRO A 192 1.81 31.76 -11.37
C PRO A 192 0.73 30.77 -11.78
N THR A 193 -0.50 31.27 -11.87
CA THR A 193 -1.68 30.50 -12.27
C THR A 193 -2.35 31.11 -13.50
N ASP A 194 -2.81 30.28 -14.42
CA ASP A 194 -3.66 30.70 -15.55
C ASP A 194 -4.96 29.87 -15.60
N TYR A 195 -6.13 30.52 -15.46
CA TYR A 195 -7.42 29.85 -15.34
C TYR A 195 -8.55 30.54 -16.10
#